data_AF-A0A6G2TV84-F1
#
_entry.id   AF-A0A6G2TV84-F1
#
_cell.length_a   1.000
_cell.length_b   1.000
_cell.length_c   1.000
_cell.angle_alpha   90.00
_cell.angle_beta   90.00
_cell.angle_gamma   90.00
#
_symmetry.space_group_name_H-M   'P 1'
#
loop_
_entity.id
_entity.type
_entity.pdbx_description
1 polymer ?
#
loop_
_entity_poly.entity_id
_entity_poly.type
_entity_poly.pdbx_seq_one_letter_code
_entity_poly.pdbx_strand_id
1 'polypeptide(L)'
;MTTTNTTAPADRPAVGQAEQEAAEAEQLLAALEERVRDGDEHVTSQQLADARELGRFATLRAEAARRKADRAAAKAAEQERQRKTERALALLAEQSPQTLAATYATARDALAAFLTASNAFDGTVTKAAALLRSAGAPQCAGTPEDMQGPSASPTAPRWYAGFSGATVDLGQGGIRHADGAAARLAVLLDDLDRTAGIRTAAGHPAFTRTPVIDQARRARGALSPQLDCLAATLDGATK
;
A
#
# COMPACT_ATOMS: atom_id res chain seq x y z
N MET A 1 9.94 -7.09 -34.99
CA MET A 1 10.66 -5.85 -34.62
C MET A 1 9.62 -4.74 -34.60
N THR A 2 9.19 -4.34 -33.41
CA THR A 2 8.06 -3.41 -33.23
C THR A 2 8.64 -2.06 -32.82
N THR A 3 8.68 -1.11 -33.74
CA THR A 3 9.14 0.26 -33.49
C THR A 3 8.00 1.06 -32.84
N THR A 4 8.16 1.33 -31.54
CA THR A 4 7.35 2.30 -30.80
C THR A 4 7.74 3.71 -31.23
N ASN A 5 6.93 4.31 -32.12
CA ASN A 5 7.02 5.74 -32.42
C ASN A 5 6.51 6.53 -31.21
N THR A 6 7.43 7.02 -30.39
CA THR A 6 7.21 8.06 -29.40
C THR A 6 6.90 9.37 -30.13
N THR A 7 5.62 9.66 -30.32
CA THR A 7 5.13 10.93 -30.85
C THR A 7 5.24 12.01 -29.77
N ALA A 8 6.42 12.61 -29.62
CA ALA A 8 6.57 13.95 -29.07
C ALA A 8 6.04 15.00 -30.08
N PRO A 9 5.63 16.21 -29.64
CA PRO A 9 4.51 16.95 -30.23
C PRO A 9 4.93 17.69 -31.50
N ALA A 10 4.52 17.17 -32.66
CA ALA A 10 4.70 17.82 -33.96
C ALA A 10 4.04 19.21 -34.06
N ASP A 11 3.13 19.56 -33.14
CA ASP A 11 2.38 20.82 -33.17
C ASP A 11 3.11 22.00 -32.49
N ARG A 12 4.10 21.78 -31.59
CA ARG A 12 4.86 22.88 -30.96
C ARG A 12 5.69 23.72 -31.94
N PRO A 13 6.45 23.12 -32.88
CA PRO A 13 7.17 23.92 -33.88
C PRO A 13 6.21 24.70 -34.79
N ALA A 14 4.99 24.21 -35.02
CA ALA A 14 3.99 24.88 -35.85
C ALA A 14 3.36 26.11 -35.18
N VAL A 15 3.15 26.09 -33.85
CA VAL A 15 2.70 27.26 -33.09
C VAL A 15 3.78 28.33 -33.03
N GLY A 16 5.02 27.94 -32.72
CA GLY A 16 6.14 28.88 -32.64
C GLY A 16 6.44 29.57 -33.98
N GLN A 17 6.36 28.84 -35.09
CA GLN A 17 6.49 29.43 -36.43
C GLN A 17 5.36 30.41 -36.76
N ALA A 18 4.11 30.06 -36.47
CA ALA A 18 2.98 30.95 -36.76
C ALA A 18 2.96 32.21 -35.89
N GLU A 19 3.40 32.11 -34.63
CA GLU A 19 3.58 33.27 -33.74
C GLU A 19 4.72 34.18 -34.21
N GLN A 20 5.81 33.59 -34.69
CA GLN A 20 6.93 34.34 -35.23
C GLN A 20 6.55 35.06 -36.53
N GLU A 21 5.83 34.40 -37.45
CA GLU A 21 5.26 35.02 -38.66
C GLU A 21 4.35 36.22 -38.31
N ALA A 22 3.54 36.11 -37.24
CA ALA A 22 2.69 37.21 -36.78
C ALA A 22 3.49 38.39 -36.23
N ALA A 23 4.52 38.11 -35.42
CA ALA A 23 5.40 39.14 -34.86
C ALA A 23 6.22 39.85 -35.94
N GLU A 24 6.72 39.12 -36.94
CA GLU A 24 7.47 39.68 -38.08
C GLU A 24 6.56 40.57 -38.95
N ALA A 25 5.31 40.19 -39.18
CA ALA A 25 4.35 41.01 -39.92
C ALA A 25 3.96 42.30 -39.17
N GLU A 26 3.83 42.23 -37.84
CA GLU A 26 3.56 43.41 -37.00
C GLU A 26 4.75 44.38 -36.98
N GLN A 27 5.98 43.85 -36.88
CA GLN A 27 7.21 44.65 -36.96
C GLN A 27 7.36 45.32 -38.33
N LEU A 28 7.02 44.62 -39.41
CA LEU A 28 7.04 45.18 -40.77
C LEU A 28 6.05 46.35 -40.91
N LEU A 29 4.83 46.19 -40.39
CA LEU A 29 3.84 47.26 -40.40
C LEU A 29 4.32 48.48 -39.58
N ALA A 30 4.83 48.27 -38.37
CA ALA A 30 5.34 49.34 -37.52
C ALA A 30 6.49 50.11 -38.18
N ALA A 31 7.40 49.39 -38.86
CA ALA A 31 8.51 50.01 -39.60
C ALA A 31 8.03 50.83 -40.80
N LEU A 32 7.00 50.37 -41.53
CA LEU A 32 6.41 51.13 -42.63
C LEU A 32 5.67 52.37 -42.12
N GLU A 33 4.96 52.28 -41.00
CA GLU A 33 4.28 53.42 -40.39
C GLU A 33 5.26 54.49 -39.87
N GLU A 34 6.40 54.10 -39.32
CA GLU A 34 7.43 55.05 -38.88
C GLU A 34 8.06 55.80 -40.07
N ARG A 35 8.38 55.09 -41.16
CA ARG A 35 8.89 55.73 -42.39
C ARG A 35 7.92 56.78 -42.96
N VAL A 36 6.62 56.53 -42.86
CA VAL A 36 5.60 57.52 -43.26
C VAL A 36 5.59 58.73 -42.32
N ARG A 37 5.80 58.54 -41.01
CA ARG A 37 5.96 59.66 -40.05
C ARG A 37 7.21 60.48 -40.32
N ASP A 38 8.28 59.85 -40.75
CA ASP A 38 9.55 60.48 -41.13
C ASP A 38 9.50 61.22 -42.48
N GLY A 39 8.39 61.10 -43.23
CA GLY A 39 8.19 61.80 -44.50
C GLY A 39 8.74 61.06 -45.73
N ASP A 40 8.91 59.75 -45.67
CA ASP A 40 9.33 58.93 -46.82
C ASP A 40 8.22 58.85 -47.89
N GLU A 41 8.41 59.55 -49.01
CA GLU A 41 7.46 59.61 -50.14
C GLU A 41 7.37 58.28 -50.92
N HIS A 42 8.28 57.32 -50.68
CA HIS A 42 8.27 56.03 -51.36
C HIS A 42 7.33 55.01 -50.71
N VAL A 43 6.84 55.27 -49.49
CA VAL A 43 5.86 54.39 -48.83
C VAL A 43 4.46 54.74 -49.32
N THR A 44 3.82 53.76 -49.97
CA THR A 44 2.47 53.95 -50.53
C THR A 44 1.39 53.49 -49.56
N SER A 45 0.19 54.07 -49.70
CA SER A 45 -1.00 53.62 -48.95
C SER A 45 -1.33 52.14 -49.19
N GLN A 46 -1.04 51.64 -50.40
CA GLN A 46 -1.22 50.22 -50.73
C GLN A 46 -0.29 49.32 -49.91
N GLN A 47 0.99 49.68 -49.76
CA GLN A 47 1.94 48.91 -48.95
C GLN A 47 1.53 48.83 -47.47
N LEU A 48 0.97 49.91 -46.92
CA LEU A 48 0.41 49.91 -45.56
C LEU A 48 -0.83 49.01 -45.44
N ALA A 49 -1.70 49.04 -46.45
CA ALA A 49 -2.89 48.18 -46.47
C ALA A 49 -2.49 46.69 -46.57
N ASP A 50 -1.55 46.36 -47.46
CA ASP A 50 -1.04 45.00 -47.65
C ASP A 50 -0.36 44.47 -46.37
N ALA A 51 0.46 45.30 -45.71
CA ALA A 51 1.10 44.94 -44.45
C ALA A 51 0.10 44.73 -43.29
N ARG A 52 -0.99 45.53 -43.23
CA ARG A 52 -2.07 45.35 -42.26
C ARG A 52 -2.82 44.04 -42.46
N GLU A 53 -3.19 43.74 -43.70
CA GLU A 53 -3.90 42.50 -44.03
C GLU A 53 -3.00 41.27 -43.81
N LEU A 54 -1.71 41.37 -44.13
CA LEU A 54 -0.72 40.34 -43.80
C LEU A 54 -0.63 40.09 -42.30
N GLY A 55 -0.52 41.14 -41.48
CA GLY A 55 -0.47 41.02 -40.01
C GLY A 55 -1.75 40.39 -39.43
N ARG A 56 -2.93 40.79 -39.93
CA ARG A 56 -4.21 40.17 -39.54
C ARG A 56 -4.26 38.69 -39.88
N PHE A 57 -3.86 38.32 -41.09
CA PHE A 57 -3.85 36.93 -41.52
C PHE A 57 -2.85 36.07 -40.72
N ALA A 58 -1.65 36.59 -40.46
CA ALA A 58 -0.64 35.92 -39.64
C ALA A 58 -1.13 35.71 -38.19
N THR A 59 -1.78 36.71 -37.61
CA THR A 59 -2.41 36.60 -36.27
C THR A 59 -3.47 35.50 -36.23
N LEU A 60 -4.38 35.47 -37.21
CA LEU A 60 -5.41 34.42 -37.29
C LEU A 60 -4.81 33.02 -37.46
N ARG A 61 -3.71 32.88 -38.21
CA ARG A 61 -2.97 31.62 -38.33
C ARG A 61 -2.33 31.20 -37.01
N ALA A 62 -1.73 32.13 -36.27
CA ALA A 62 -1.17 31.86 -34.94
C ALA A 62 -2.27 31.39 -33.96
N GLU A 63 -3.43 32.06 -33.94
CA GLU A 63 -4.57 31.64 -33.12
C GLU A 63 -5.10 30.25 -33.50
N ALA A 64 -5.22 29.97 -34.81
CA ALA A 64 -5.66 28.67 -35.29
C ALA A 64 -4.66 27.56 -34.89
N ALA A 65 -3.36 27.83 -34.99
CA ALA A 65 -2.31 26.92 -34.56
C ALA A 65 -2.38 26.65 -33.05
N ARG A 66 -2.52 27.69 -32.22
CA ARG A 66 -2.72 27.57 -30.76
C ARG A 66 -3.94 26.71 -30.42
N ARG A 67 -5.11 27.04 -30.97
CA ARG A 67 -6.35 26.27 -30.75
C ARG A 67 -6.22 24.81 -31.17
N LYS A 68 -5.48 24.53 -32.25
CA LYS A 68 -5.22 23.15 -32.70
C LYS A 68 -4.32 22.41 -31.70
N ALA A 69 -3.25 23.05 -31.24
CA ALA A 69 -2.34 22.48 -30.24
C ALA A 69 -3.05 22.22 -28.90
N ASP A 70 -3.89 23.15 -28.44
CA ASP A 70 -4.66 22.99 -27.19
C ASP A 70 -5.62 21.80 -27.26
N ARG A 71 -6.35 21.65 -28.39
CA ARG A 71 -7.23 20.49 -28.61
C ARG A 71 -6.45 19.18 -28.66
N ALA A 72 -5.27 19.17 -29.29
CA ALA A 72 -4.41 18.00 -29.33
C ALA A 72 -3.89 17.64 -27.94
N ALA A 73 -3.46 18.63 -27.15
CA ALA A 73 -3.01 18.45 -25.78
C ALA A 73 -4.13 17.92 -24.87
N ALA A 74 -5.34 18.49 -24.95
CA ALA A 74 -6.50 18.03 -24.20
C ALA A 74 -6.87 16.58 -24.54
N LYS A 75 -6.84 16.22 -25.83
CA LYS A 75 -7.09 14.84 -26.28
C LYS A 75 -6.02 13.88 -25.77
N ALA A 76 -4.75 14.27 -25.80
CA ALA A 76 -3.65 13.44 -25.28
C ALA A 76 -3.78 13.24 -23.75
N ALA A 77 -4.12 14.29 -23.01
CA ALA A 77 -4.35 14.21 -21.57
C ALA A 77 -5.52 13.28 -21.22
N GLU A 78 -6.60 13.35 -21.99
CA GLU A 78 -7.76 12.46 -21.83
C GLU A 78 -7.41 10.99 -22.11
N GLN A 79 -6.69 10.72 -23.19
CA GLN A 79 -6.22 9.37 -23.51
C GLN A 79 -5.29 8.81 -22.43
N GLU A 80 -4.41 9.65 -21.88
CA GLU A 80 -3.53 9.26 -20.77
C GLU A 80 -4.31 8.97 -19.49
N ARG A 81 -5.34 9.78 -19.19
CA ARG A 81 -6.26 9.54 -18.06
C ARG A 81 -7.00 8.20 -18.23
N GLN A 82 -7.50 7.91 -19.42
CA GLN A 82 -8.17 6.64 -19.73
C GLN A 82 -7.21 5.46 -19.55
N ARG A 83 -6.00 5.52 -20.14
CA ARG A 83 -4.97 4.47 -19.97
C ARG A 83 -4.60 4.22 -18.52
N LYS A 84 -4.41 5.29 -17.73
CA LYS A 84 -4.13 5.16 -16.29
C LYS A 84 -5.29 4.51 -15.54
N THR A 85 -6.52 4.85 -15.90
CA THR A 85 -7.73 4.28 -15.29
C THR A 85 -7.86 2.79 -15.64
N GLU A 86 -7.72 2.44 -16.91
CA GLU A 86 -7.71 1.05 -17.39
C GLU A 86 -6.61 0.23 -16.72
N ARG A 87 -5.40 0.78 -16.59
CA ARG A 87 -4.30 0.11 -15.89
C ARG A 87 -4.60 -0.08 -14.41
N ALA A 88 -5.20 0.91 -13.74
CA ALA A 88 -5.60 0.78 -12.34
C ALA A 88 -6.68 -0.30 -12.17
N LEU A 89 -7.67 -0.36 -13.06
CA LEU A 89 -8.70 -1.39 -13.05
C LEU A 89 -8.11 -2.78 -13.31
N ALA A 90 -7.18 -2.91 -14.25
CA ALA A 90 -6.48 -4.17 -14.52
C ALA A 90 -5.69 -4.65 -13.28
N LEU A 91 -4.97 -3.75 -12.60
CA LEU A 91 -4.25 -4.07 -11.36
C LEU A 91 -5.21 -4.50 -10.24
N LEU A 92 -6.38 -3.88 -10.14
CA LEU A 92 -7.41 -4.28 -9.17
C LEU A 92 -8.02 -5.64 -9.53
N ALA A 93 -8.14 -5.97 -10.81
CA ALA A 93 -8.64 -7.26 -11.28
C ALA A 93 -7.63 -8.40 -11.10
N GLU A 94 -6.32 -8.12 -11.13
CA GLU A 94 -5.26 -9.10 -10.86
C GLU A 94 -5.36 -9.70 -9.45
N GLN A 95 -5.90 -8.94 -8.49
CA GLN A 95 -6.14 -9.40 -7.12
C GLN A 95 -7.60 -9.73 -6.93
N SER A 96 -7.94 -11.02 -6.95
CA SER A 96 -9.30 -11.47 -6.69
C SER A 96 -9.65 -11.26 -5.20
N PRO A 97 -10.74 -10.51 -4.88
CA PRO A 97 -11.25 -10.41 -3.52
C PRO A 97 -11.54 -11.78 -2.91
N GLN A 98 -11.90 -12.77 -3.74
CA GLN A 98 -12.15 -14.15 -3.33
C GLN A 98 -10.87 -14.84 -2.86
N THR A 99 -9.73 -14.63 -3.54
CA THR A 99 -8.43 -15.13 -3.08
C THR A 99 -8.08 -14.55 -1.71
N LEU A 100 -8.23 -13.23 -1.52
CA LEU A 100 -7.99 -12.59 -0.22
C LEU A 100 -8.91 -13.14 0.87
N ALA A 101 -10.20 -13.32 0.57
CA ALA A 101 -11.18 -13.89 1.50
C ALA A 101 -10.81 -15.34 1.91
N ALA A 102 -10.40 -16.16 0.94
CA ALA A 102 -9.98 -17.54 1.18
C ALA A 102 -8.69 -17.62 2.02
N THR A 103 -7.70 -16.76 1.73
CA THR A 103 -6.48 -16.65 2.54
C THR A 103 -6.79 -16.17 3.95
N TYR A 104 -7.70 -15.21 4.11
CA TYR A 104 -8.15 -14.75 5.42
C TYR A 104 -8.85 -15.86 6.22
N ALA A 105 -9.74 -16.63 5.59
CA ALA A 105 -10.39 -17.77 6.22
C ALA A 105 -9.36 -18.82 6.67
N THR A 106 -8.41 -19.15 5.79
CA THR A 106 -7.30 -20.06 6.11
C THR A 106 -6.49 -19.57 7.32
N ALA A 107 -6.13 -18.28 7.36
CA ALA A 107 -5.37 -17.69 8.46
C ALA A 107 -6.16 -17.73 9.78
N ARG A 108 -7.46 -17.42 9.74
CA ARG A 108 -8.36 -17.50 10.90
C ARG A 108 -8.43 -18.93 11.45
N ASP A 109 -8.63 -19.91 10.57
CA ASP A 109 -8.79 -21.30 10.95
C ASP A 109 -7.47 -21.88 11.49
N ALA A 110 -6.34 -21.50 10.89
CA ALA A 110 -5.00 -21.83 11.41
C ALA A 110 -4.76 -21.24 12.79
N LEU A 111 -5.15 -19.98 13.03
CA LEU A 111 -5.05 -19.35 14.34
C LEU A 111 -5.95 -20.06 15.38
N ALA A 112 -7.17 -20.42 15.01
CA ALA A 112 -8.08 -21.16 15.88
C ALA A 112 -7.51 -22.55 16.26
N ALA A 113 -6.93 -23.25 15.29
CA ALA A 113 -6.25 -24.52 15.51
C ALA A 113 -5.05 -24.35 16.45
N PHE A 114 -4.23 -23.31 16.26
CA PHE A 114 -3.10 -22.99 17.13
C PHE A 114 -3.51 -22.71 18.57
N LEU A 115 -4.56 -21.91 18.79
CA LEU A 115 -5.08 -21.61 20.12
C LEU A 115 -5.63 -22.87 20.80
N THR A 116 -6.33 -23.72 20.04
CA THR A 116 -6.84 -25.02 20.52
C THR A 116 -5.69 -25.93 20.96
N ALA A 117 -4.65 -26.07 20.13
CA ALA A 117 -3.46 -26.87 20.45
C ALA A 117 -2.70 -26.31 21.67
N SER A 118 -2.57 -24.98 21.76
CA SER A 118 -1.93 -24.32 22.91
C SER A 118 -2.67 -24.61 24.22
N ASN A 119 -4.00 -24.51 24.22
CA ASN A 119 -4.81 -24.80 25.40
C ASN A 119 -4.75 -26.30 25.77
N ALA A 120 -4.76 -27.19 24.77
CA ALA A 120 -4.63 -28.63 25.00
C ALA A 120 -3.25 -28.98 25.60
N PHE A 121 -2.19 -28.33 25.13
CA PHE A 121 -0.86 -28.45 25.70
C PHE A 121 -0.81 -27.96 27.15
N ASP A 122 -1.35 -26.79 27.45
CA ASP A 122 -1.41 -26.24 28.81
C ASP A 122 -2.19 -27.17 29.76
N GLY A 123 -3.31 -27.72 29.28
CA GLY A 123 -4.08 -28.71 30.01
C GLY A 123 -3.28 -29.99 30.27
N THR A 124 -2.45 -30.42 29.32
CA THR A 124 -1.57 -31.59 29.48
C THR A 124 -0.48 -31.33 30.51
N VAL A 125 0.18 -30.17 30.46
CA VAL A 125 1.19 -29.75 31.45
C VAL A 125 0.57 -29.67 32.85
N THR A 126 -0.63 -29.11 32.96
CA THR A 126 -1.36 -29.00 34.24
C THR A 126 -1.71 -30.38 34.80
N LYS A 127 -2.21 -31.30 33.96
CA LYS A 127 -2.48 -32.69 34.36
C LYS A 127 -1.20 -33.41 34.79
N ALA A 128 -0.11 -33.24 34.05
CA ALA A 128 1.18 -33.83 34.39
C ALA A 128 1.70 -33.32 35.74
N ALA A 129 1.62 -32.01 35.99
CA ALA A 129 1.98 -31.44 37.29
C ALA A 129 1.12 -31.99 38.44
N ALA A 130 -0.18 -32.19 38.22
CA ALA A 130 -1.07 -32.80 39.20
C ALA A 130 -0.70 -34.27 39.50
N LEU A 131 -0.36 -35.05 38.46
CA LEU A 131 0.11 -36.43 38.61
C LEU A 131 1.43 -36.51 39.39
N LEU A 132 2.40 -35.67 39.04
CA LEU A 132 3.68 -35.58 39.75
C LEU A 132 3.48 -35.21 41.22
N ARG A 133 2.59 -34.26 41.50
CA ARG A 133 2.20 -33.91 42.88
C ARG A 133 1.63 -35.11 43.63
N SER A 134 0.69 -35.86 43.02
CA SER A 134 0.10 -37.05 43.66
C SER A 134 1.11 -38.19 43.88
N ALA A 135 2.17 -38.25 43.06
CA ALA A 135 3.25 -39.22 43.19
C ALA A 135 4.32 -38.81 44.23
N GLY A 136 4.16 -37.67 44.90
CA GLY A 136 5.13 -37.17 45.87
C GLY A 136 6.40 -36.58 45.23
N ALA A 137 6.34 -36.19 43.95
CA ALA A 137 7.46 -35.51 43.31
C ALA A 137 7.72 -34.16 44.02
N PRO A 138 9.00 -33.78 44.21
CA PRO A 138 9.36 -32.57 44.92
C PRO A 138 8.80 -31.34 44.20
N GLN A 139 8.20 -30.44 44.98
CA GLN A 139 7.80 -29.12 44.51
C GLN A 139 9.04 -28.22 44.48
N CYS A 140 9.30 -27.56 43.36
CA CYS A 140 10.28 -26.47 43.33
C CYS A 140 9.69 -25.27 44.08
N ALA A 141 10.39 -24.76 45.10
CA ALA A 141 10.07 -23.47 45.70
C ALA A 141 10.93 -22.41 45.02
N GLY A 142 10.31 -21.38 44.43
CA GLY A 142 11.03 -20.26 43.80
C GLY A 142 10.52 -19.85 42.42
N THR A 143 11.20 -18.90 41.78
CA THR A 143 10.97 -18.50 40.39
C THR A 143 11.44 -19.60 39.42
N PRO A 144 11.09 -19.56 38.12
CA PRO A 144 11.65 -20.48 37.14
C PRO A 144 13.19 -20.52 37.11
N GLU A 145 13.86 -19.44 37.51
CA GLU A 145 15.33 -19.36 37.63
C GLU A 145 15.85 -20.20 38.81
N ASP A 146 15.07 -20.30 39.89
CA ASP A 146 15.40 -21.13 41.06
C ASP A 146 15.30 -22.64 40.74
N MET A 147 14.68 -23.04 39.63
CA MET A 147 14.63 -24.45 39.20
C MET A 147 16.00 -25.00 38.77
N GLN A 148 16.99 -24.13 38.52
CA GLN A 148 18.38 -24.52 38.22
C GLN A 148 19.19 -24.91 39.47
N GLY A 149 18.61 -24.79 40.68
CA GLY A 149 19.27 -25.16 41.94
C GLY A 149 19.55 -26.66 42.08
N PRO A 150 20.56 -27.06 42.89
CA PRO A 150 21.02 -28.43 43.02
C PRO A 150 19.89 -29.37 43.45
N SER A 151 19.57 -30.33 42.58
CA SER A 151 18.66 -31.42 42.89
C SER A 151 19.34 -32.54 43.62
N ALA A 152 18.64 -33.15 44.58
CA ALA A 152 19.04 -34.43 45.17
C ALA A 152 19.16 -35.55 44.11
N SER A 153 18.50 -35.40 42.94
CA SER A 153 18.73 -36.20 41.75
C SER A 153 18.49 -35.37 40.48
N PRO A 154 19.50 -35.19 39.60
CA PRO A 154 19.39 -34.37 38.38
C PRO A 154 18.41 -34.93 37.34
N THR A 155 17.86 -36.13 37.56
CA THR A 155 16.90 -36.79 36.66
C THR A 155 15.50 -36.93 37.24
N ALA A 156 15.28 -36.57 38.51
CA ALA A 156 13.97 -36.68 39.11
C ALA A 156 13.04 -35.59 38.57
N PRO A 157 11.83 -35.94 38.06
CA PRO A 157 10.89 -34.95 37.59
C PRO A 157 10.39 -34.09 38.75
N ARG A 158 10.19 -32.80 38.47
CA ARG A 158 9.76 -31.79 39.44
C ARG A 158 8.55 -31.05 38.91
N TRP A 159 7.81 -30.44 39.81
CA TRP A 159 6.69 -29.58 39.43
C TRP A 159 6.72 -28.27 40.20
N TYR A 160 6.16 -27.24 39.58
CA TYR A 160 5.98 -25.91 40.16
C TYR A 160 4.55 -25.44 39.89
N ALA A 161 3.93 -24.84 40.90
CA ALA A 161 2.66 -24.13 40.75
C ALA A 161 2.92 -22.66 41.11
N GLY A 162 2.89 -21.80 40.09
CA GLY A 162 2.98 -20.36 40.24
C GLY A 162 1.67 -19.67 39.86
N PHE A 163 1.63 -18.36 40.05
CA PHE A 163 0.49 -17.52 39.67
C PHE A 163 0.20 -17.56 38.15
N SER A 164 1.23 -17.79 37.33
CA SER A 164 1.14 -17.85 35.87
C SER A 164 0.78 -19.24 35.32
N GLY A 165 0.71 -20.29 36.14
CA GLY A 165 0.37 -21.64 35.69
C GLY A 165 1.24 -22.76 36.28
N ALA A 166 1.04 -23.97 35.75
CA ALA A 166 1.83 -25.15 36.10
C ALA A 166 3.11 -25.22 35.25
N THR A 167 4.22 -25.57 35.88
CA THR A 167 5.47 -25.92 35.18
C THR A 167 5.89 -27.32 35.59
N VAL A 168 6.37 -28.09 34.62
CA VAL A 168 6.91 -29.43 34.82
C VAL A 168 8.34 -29.46 34.30
N ASP A 169 9.26 -29.88 35.14
CA ASP A 169 10.63 -30.20 34.74
C ASP A 169 10.77 -31.72 34.68
N LEU A 170 11.09 -32.23 33.49
CA LEU A 170 11.24 -33.67 33.23
C LEU A 170 12.71 -34.11 33.31
N GLY A 171 13.62 -33.27 33.82
CA GLY A 171 15.05 -33.51 33.82
C GLY A 171 15.63 -33.41 32.40
N GLN A 172 16.15 -34.51 31.86
CA GLN A 172 16.73 -34.54 30.50
C GLN A 172 15.73 -34.22 29.37
N GLY A 173 14.42 -34.22 29.67
CA GLY A 173 13.35 -33.86 28.72
C GLY A 173 13.08 -32.35 28.59
N GLY A 174 13.73 -31.53 29.41
CA GLY A 174 13.56 -30.07 29.45
C GLY A 174 12.32 -29.61 30.20
N ILE A 175 12.22 -28.29 30.39
CA ILE A 175 11.15 -27.64 31.13
C ILE A 175 9.95 -27.40 30.20
N ARG A 176 8.73 -27.59 30.74
CA ARG A 176 7.45 -27.35 30.05
C ARG A 176 6.58 -26.43 30.90
N HIS A 177 6.12 -25.33 30.30
CA HIS A 177 5.32 -24.31 30.98
C HIS A 177 3.92 -24.21 30.37
N ALA A 178 2.92 -24.08 31.24
CA ALA A 178 1.56 -23.71 30.85
C ALA A 178 1.42 -22.17 30.80
N ASP A 179 2.07 -21.52 29.82
CA ASP A 179 2.14 -20.05 29.71
C ASP A 179 0.86 -19.37 29.22
N GLY A 180 -0.14 -20.16 28.82
CA GLY A 180 -1.37 -19.67 28.22
C GLY A 180 -1.21 -19.36 26.72
N ALA A 181 -2.32 -19.53 25.99
CA ALA A 181 -2.37 -19.25 24.56
C ALA A 181 -2.04 -17.80 24.19
N ALA A 182 -2.30 -16.83 25.08
CA ALA A 182 -2.05 -15.42 24.84
C ALA A 182 -0.55 -15.07 24.73
N ALA A 183 0.29 -15.64 25.60
CA ALA A 183 1.73 -15.39 25.57
C ALA A 183 2.37 -15.94 24.29
N ARG A 184 1.99 -17.16 23.88
CA ARG A 184 2.47 -17.77 22.63
C ARG A 184 1.97 -17.01 21.39
N LEU A 185 0.75 -16.51 21.42
CA LEU A 185 0.22 -15.66 20.35
C LEU A 185 1.00 -14.34 20.24
N ALA A 186 1.37 -13.72 21.37
CA ALA A 186 2.17 -12.50 21.34
C ALA A 186 3.54 -12.71 20.68
N VAL A 187 4.22 -13.82 21.00
CA VAL A 187 5.49 -14.20 20.34
C VAL A 187 5.30 -14.44 18.85
N LEU A 188 4.26 -15.19 18.45
CA LEU A 188 3.96 -15.42 17.03
C LEU A 188 3.75 -14.10 16.27
N LEU A 189 3.05 -13.14 16.87
CA LEU A 189 2.80 -11.84 16.24
C LEU A 189 4.07 -10.98 16.13
N ASP A 190 4.96 -11.02 17.13
CA ASP A 190 6.28 -10.37 17.06
C ASP A 190 7.17 -11.00 15.97
N ASP A 191 7.19 -12.34 15.88
CA ASP A 191 7.93 -13.04 14.83
C ASP A 191 7.40 -12.71 13.44
N LEU A 192 6.07 -12.63 13.27
CA LEU A 192 5.45 -12.20 12.01
C LEU A 192 5.80 -10.76 11.66
N ASP A 193 5.82 -9.84 12.62
CA ASP A 193 6.20 -8.43 12.42
C ASP A 193 7.66 -8.33 11.91
N ARG A 194 8.57 -9.10 12.52
CA ARG A 194 10.00 -9.13 12.18
C ARG A 194 10.29 -9.79 10.83
N THR A 195 9.60 -10.89 10.52
CA THR A 195 9.91 -11.73 9.35
C THR A 195 9.16 -11.32 8.09
N ALA A 196 7.90 -10.92 8.21
CA ALA A 196 7.07 -10.59 7.05
C ALA A 196 7.17 -9.12 6.62
N GLY A 197 7.83 -8.27 7.41
CA GLY A 197 7.95 -6.84 7.12
C GLY A 197 6.58 -6.19 6.91
N ILE A 198 5.62 -6.54 7.76
CA ILE A 198 4.21 -6.17 7.62
C ILE A 198 4.11 -4.65 7.55
N ARG A 199 3.85 -4.12 6.34
CA ARG A 199 3.71 -2.68 6.15
C ARG A 199 2.40 -2.25 6.80
N THR A 200 2.49 -1.45 7.84
CA THR A 200 1.33 -0.70 8.32
C THR A 200 1.03 0.43 7.34
N ALA A 201 -0.26 0.67 7.09
CA ALA A 201 -0.68 1.81 6.29
C ALA A 201 -0.11 3.11 6.89
N ALA A 202 0.17 4.10 6.03
CA ALA A 202 0.72 5.37 6.47
C ALA A 202 -0.11 5.97 7.62
N GLY A 203 0.54 6.27 8.75
CA GLY A 203 -0.12 6.80 9.95
C GLY A 203 -0.59 5.75 10.97
N HIS A 204 -0.42 4.46 10.72
CA HIS A 204 -0.72 3.40 11.69
C HIS A 204 0.55 2.92 12.42
N PRO A 205 0.52 2.81 13.77
CA PRO A 205 1.63 2.23 14.52
C PRO A 205 1.83 0.75 14.14
N ALA A 206 3.08 0.28 14.24
CA ALA A 206 3.44 -1.13 14.04
C ALA A 206 2.59 -2.06 14.92
N PHE A 207 2.36 -3.29 14.47
CA PHE A 207 1.47 -4.27 15.10
C PHE A 207 1.83 -4.55 16.58
N THR A 208 3.10 -4.37 16.93
CA THR A 208 3.67 -4.56 18.26
C THR A 208 3.57 -3.32 19.16
N ARG A 209 3.28 -2.13 18.62
CA ARG A 209 3.30 -0.84 19.36
C ARG A 209 1.94 -0.38 19.90
N THR A 210 0.86 -1.09 19.60
CA THR A 210 -0.50 -0.79 20.08
C THR A 210 -1.18 -2.11 20.43
N PRO A 211 -1.99 -2.19 21.51
CA PRO A 211 -2.66 -3.44 21.85
C PRO A 211 -3.46 -3.97 20.66
N VAL A 212 -3.29 -5.26 20.34
CA VAL A 212 -3.97 -5.95 19.23
C VAL A 212 -5.48 -5.69 19.24
N ILE A 213 -6.09 -5.59 20.43
CA ILE A 213 -7.52 -5.30 20.63
C ILE A 213 -7.89 -3.91 20.13
N ASP A 214 -7.08 -2.89 20.40
CA ASP A 214 -7.35 -1.52 19.96
C ASP A 214 -7.14 -1.37 18.45
N GLN A 215 -6.15 -2.06 17.89
CA GLN A 215 -5.96 -2.13 16.45
C GLN A 215 -7.13 -2.85 15.76
N ALA A 216 -7.59 -3.97 16.31
CA ALA A 216 -8.75 -4.70 15.80
C ALA A 216 -10.03 -3.85 15.88
N ARG A 217 -10.23 -3.07 16.95
CA ARG A 217 -11.39 -2.19 17.11
C ARG A 217 -11.40 -1.07 16.06
N ARG A 218 -10.26 -0.41 15.82
CA ARG A 218 -10.11 0.64 14.79
C ARG A 218 -10.30 0.07 13.38
N ALA A 219 -9.67 -1.08 13.10
CA ALA A 219 -9.78 -1.76 11.81
C ALA A 219 -11.21 -2.21 11.53
N ARG A 220 -11.91 -2.77 12.51
CA ARG A 220 -13.32 -3.18 12.35
C ARG A 220 -14.23 -2.00 12.06
N GLY A 221 -14.03 -0.84 12.70
CA GLY A 221 -14.78 0.37 12.36
C GLY A 221 -14.59 0.86 10.92
N ALA A 222 -13.36 0.75 10.39
CA ALA A 222 -13.04 1.18 9.03
C ALA A 222 -13.38 0.14 7.94
N LEU A 223 -13.29 -1.15 8.27
CA LEU A 223 -13.37 -2.27 7.32
C LEU A 223 -14.66 -3.09 7.43
N SER A 224 -15.53 -2.86 8.42
CA SER A 224 -16.77 -3.65 8.60
C SER A 224 -17.56 -3.85 7.30
N PRO A 225 -17.85 -2.80 6.50
CA PRO A 225 -18.65 -2.96 5.29
C PRO A 225 -17.97 -3.85 4.24
N GLN A 226 -16.64 -3.87 4.21
CA GLN A 226 -15.86 -4.67 3.26
C GLN A 226 -15.77 -6.13 3.70
N LEU A 227 -15.62 -6.38 5.01
CA LEU A 227 -15.59 -7.73 5.58
C LEU A 227 -16.95 -8.44 5.46
N ASP A 228 -18.04 -7.71 5.66
CA ASP A 228 -19.40 -8.24 5.50
C ASP A 228 -19.69 -8.60 4.03
N CYS A 229 -19.20 -7.77 3.09
CA CYS A 229 -19.29 -8.04 1.66
C CYS A 229 -18.44 -9.28 1.25
N LEU A 230 -17.22 -9.41 1.79
CA LEU A 230 -16.36 -10.57 1.56
C LEU A 230 -16.96 -11.87 2.11
N ALA A 231 -17.57 -11.82 3.30
CA ALA A 231 -18.27 -12.96 3.90
C ALA A 231 -19.47 -13.41 3.05
N ALA A 232 -20.31 -12.46 2.60
CA ALA A 232 -21.43 -12.76 1.71
C ALA A 232 -20.98 -13.35 0.36
N THR A 233 -19.81 -12.94 -0.14
CA THR A 233 -19.24 -13.47 -1.39
C THR A 233 -18.76 -14.92 -1.23
N LEU A 234 -18.20 -15.28 -0.08
CA LEU A 234 -17.81 -16.67 0.25
C LEU A 234 -19.03 -17.58 0.41
N ASP A 235 -20.09 -17.11 1.07
CA ASP A 235 -21.35 -17.86 1.24
C ASP A 235 -22.11 -18.04 -0.08
N GLY A 236 -21.96 -17.10 -1.02
CA GLY A 236 -22.52 -17.20 -2.37
C GLY A 236 -21.76 -18.17 -3.30
N ALA A 237 -20.47 -18.40 -3.05
CA ALA A 237 -19.64 -19.30 -3.86
C ALA A 237 -19.72 -20.78 -3.45
N THR A 238 -20.38 -21.08 -2.31
CA THR A 238 -20.53 -22.45 -1.76
C THR A 238 -21.90 -23.07 -2.04
N LYS A 239 -22.75 -22.41 -2.83
CA LYS A 239 -24.04 -22.91 -3.35
C LYS A 239 -23.94 -23.21 -4.84
#